data_AF-A0A2W2EC82-F1
#
_entry.id   AF-A0A2W2EC82-F1
#
_cell.length_a   1.000
_cell.length_b   1.000
_cell.length_c   1.000
_cell.angle_alpha   90.00
_cell.angle_beta   90.00
_cell.angle_gamma   90.00
#
_symmetry.space_group_name_H-M   'P 1'
#
loop_
_entity.id
_entity.type
_entity.pdbx_description
1 polymer ?
#
loop_
_entity_poly.entity_id
_entity_poly.type
_entity_poly.pdbx_seq_one_letter_code
_entity_poly.pdbx_strand_id
1 'polypeptide(L)'
;MQALRAVVVLHVAALLFQAVTAGMLLSSPGGRALHETSGQALVVIGLVHLVVALLVWRPGGGSARFAWPAAALLLVTVGAMALGMAGVTTLHVPMGVALFGGGLLQLTRVMAAARAPRS
;
A
#
# COMPACT_ATOMS: atom_id res chain seq x y z
N MET A 1 -2.56 -17.78 -2.26
CA MET A 1 -1.89 -17.02 -3.35
C MET A 1 -2.83 -16.10 -4.12
N GLN A 2 -4.01 -16.55 -4.57
CA GLN A 2 -4.97 -15.68 -5.27
C GLN A 2 -5.40 -14.45 -4.43
N ALA A 3 -5.74 -14.65 -3.16
CA ALA A 3 -6.07 -13.55 -2.24
C ALA A 3 -4.94 -12.51 -2.12
N LEU A 4 -3.68 -12.97 -2.06
CA LEU A 4 -2.51 -12.09 -2.00
C LEU A 4 -2.35 -11.26 -3.30
N ARG A 5 -2.66 -11.86 -4.46
CA ARG A 5 -2.67 -11.14 -5.74
C ARG A 5 -3.77 -10.07 -5.77
N ALA A 6 -4.98 -10.43 -5.36
CA ALA A 6 -6.10 -9.50 -5.35
C ALA A 6 -5.82 -8.31 -4.42
N VAL A 7 -5.34 -8.57 -3.20
CA VAL A 7 -5.08 -7.51 -2.22
C VAL A 7 -3.90 -6.62 -2.62
N VAL A 8 -2.84 -7.15 -3.23
CA VAL A 8 -1.72 -6.30 -3.67
C VAL A 8 -2.11 -5.41 -4.85
N VAL A 9 -2.96 -5.89 -5.77
CA VAL A 9 -3.53 -5.07 -6.85
C VAL A 9 -4.40 -3.96 -6.26
N LEU A 10 -5.29 -4.30 -5.32
CA LEU A 10 -6.13 -3.33 -4.62
C LEU A 10 -5.28 -2.27 -3.89
N HIS A 11 -4.22 -2.68 -3.20
CA HIS A 11 -3.33 -1.77 -2.47
C HIS A 11 -2.62 -0.81 -3.44
N VAL A 12 -2.07 -1.29 -4.56
CA VAL A 12 -1.45 -0.41 -5.57
C VAL A 12 -2.48 0.56 -6.19
N ALA A 13 -3.69 0.08 -6.49
CA ALA A 13 -4.76 0.93 -6.98
C ALA A 13 -5.15 2.02 -5.95
N ALA A 14 -5.21 1.67 -4.66
CA ALA A 14 -5.46 2.61 -3.58
C ALA A 14 -4.33 3.64 -3.41
N LEU A 15 -3.07 3.24 -3.59
CA LEU A 15 -1.93 4.16 -3.59
C LEU A 15 -1.99 5.15 -4.76
N LEU A 16 -2.34 4.67 -5.95
CA LEU A 16 -2.56 5.53 -7.11
C LEU A 16 -3.72 6.49 -6.87
N PHE A 17 -4.83 5.99 -6.32
CA PHE A 17 -5.97 6.82 -5.95
C PHE A 17 -5.58 7.89 -4.93
N GLN A 18 -4.80 7.56 -3.90
CA GLN A 18 -4.27 8.52 -2.93
C GLN A 18 -3.41 9.62 -3.59
N ALA A 19 -2.63 9.27 -4.62
CA ALA A 19 -1.85 10.26 -5.38
C ALA A 19 -2.75 11.19 -6.20
N VAL A 20 -3.83 10.66 -6.80
CA VAL A 20 -4.84 11.48 -7.50
C VAL A 20 -5.52 12.43 -6.52
N THR A 21 -5.93 11.94 -5.35
CA THR A 21 -6.59 12.79 -4.34
C THR A 21 -5.63 13.82 -3.75
N ALA A 22 -4.33 13.55 -3.68
CA ALA A 22 -3.32 14.55 -3.34
C ALA A 22 -3.22 15.67 -4.39
N GLY A 23 -3.34 15.34 -5.68
CA GLY A 23 -3.45 16.35 -6.73
C GLY A 23 -4.74 17.18 -6.63
N MET A 24 -5.86 16.53 -6.30
CA MET A 24 -7.15 17.22 -6.07
C MET A 24 -7.10 18.13 -4.84
N LEU A 25 -6.44 17.71 -3.75
CA LEU A 25 -6.21 18.54 -2.56
C LEU A 25 -5.61 19.91 -2.91
N LEU A 26 -4.77 19.98 -3.95
CA LEU A 26 -4.12 21.20 -4.42
C LEU A 26 -4.94 21.98 -5.46
N SER A 27 -5.94 21.37 -6.10
CA SER A 27 -6.56 21.90 -7.32
C SER A 27 -8.08 22.00 -7.29
N SER A 28 -8.78 21.40 -6.32
CA SER A 28 -10.25 21.39 -6.28
C SER A 28 -10.85 21.69 -4.90
N PRO A 29 -11.99 22.40 -4.84
CA PRO A 29 -12.82 22.47 -3.64
C PRO A 29 -13.31 21.06 -3.27
N GLY A 30 -12.94 20.57 -2.08
CA GLY A 30 -13.29 19.23 -1.59
C GLY A 30 -12.17 18.19 -1.71
N GLY A 31 -11.07 18.49 -2.41
CA GLY A 31 -9.93 17.57 -2.52
C GLY A 31 -9.31 17.17 -1.18
N ARG A 32 -9.37 18.04 -0.17
CA ARG A 32 -8.88 17.75 1.19
C ARG A 32 -9.61 16.61 1.87
N ALA A 33 -10.94 16.71 1.97
CA ALA A 33 -11.74 15.67 2.63
C ALA A 33 -11.58 14.32 1.91
N LEU A 34 -11.51 14.34 0.58
CA LEU A 34 -11.28 13.13 -0.20
C LEU A 34 -9.91 12.52 0.08
N HIS A 35 -8.84 13.33 0.12
CA HIS A 35 -7.48 12.88 0.42
C HIS A 35 -7.32 12.28 1.83
N GLU A 36 -7.96 12.90 2.81
CA GLU A 36 -7.99 12.41 4.19
C GLU A 36 -8.71 11.06 4.30
N THR A 37 -9.92 10.98 3.72
CA THR A 37 -10.73 9.75 3.73
C THR A 37 -10.04 8.61 2.98
N SER A 38 -9.45 8.90 1.82
CA SER A 38 -8.70 7.90 1.05
C SER A 38 -7.43 7.44 1.77
N GLY A 39 -6.80 8.31 2.57
CA GLY A 39 -5.66 7.95 3.40
C GLY A 39 -6.02 6.94 4.50
N GLN A 40 -7.17 7.13 5.16
CA GLN A 40 -7.69 6.17 6.15
C GLN A 40 -8.00 4.82 5.51
N ALA A 41 -8.65 4.82 4.33
CA ALA A 41 -8.93 3.61 3.58
C ALA A 41 -7.64 2.87 3.18
N LEU A 42 -6.59 3.62 2.78
CA LEU A 42 -5.30 3.06 2.42
C LEU A 42 -4.62 2.34 3.61
N VAL A 43 -4.73 2.87 4.84
CA VAL A 43 -4.24 2.19 6.05
C VAL A 43 -4.95 0.86 6.26
N VAL A 44 -6.28 0.83 6.13
CA VAL A 44 -7.09 -0.40 6.26
C VAL A 44 -6.68 -1.42 5.20
N ILE A 45 -6.54 -1.01 3.94
CA ILE A 45 -6.09 -1.89 2.84
C ILE A 45 -4.67 -2.40 3.10
N GLY A 46 -3.78 -1.55 3.64
CA GLY A 46 -2.43 -1.94 4.04
C GLY A 46 -2.41 -3.01 5.13
N LEU A 47 -3.27 -2.88 6.13
CA LEU A 47 -3.45 -3.89 7.17
C LEU A 47 -3.97 -5.21 6.58
N VAL A 48 -4.98 -5.17 5.72
CA VAL A 48 -5.51 -6.37 5.05
C VAL A 48 -4.43 -7.03 4.20
N HIS A 49 -3.61 -6.26 3.47
CA HIS A 49 -2.48 -6.79 2.70
C HIS A 49 -1.50 -7.53 3.62
N LEU A 50 -1.12 -6.94 4.76
CA LEU A 50 -0.24 -7.59 5.74
C LEU A 50 -0.86 -8.88 6.28
N VAL A 51 -2.13 -8.86 6.71
CA VAL A 51 -2.82 -10.06 7.22
C VAL A 51 -2.82 -11.18 6.18
N VAL A 52 -3.19 -10.88 4.93
CA VAL A 52 -3.21 -11.88 3.86
C VAL A 52 -1.80 -12.42 3.58
N ALA A 53 -0.77 -11.56 3.62
CA ALA A 53 0.62 -12.01 3.45
C ALA A 53 1.07 -12.93 4.59
N LEU A 54 0.69 -12.63 5.84
CA LEU A 54 0.96 -13.48 7.01
C LEU A 54 0.21 -14.82 6.94
N LEU A 55 -1.03 -14.82 6.45
CA LEU A 55 -1.81 -16.06 6.23
C LEU A 55 -1.20 -16.92 5.13
N VAL A 56 -0.66 -16.32 4.06
CA VAL A 56 0.06 -17.08 3.04
C VAL A 56 1.34 -17.70 3.60
N TRP A 57 2.03 -17.02 4.54
CA TRP A 57 3.25 -17.53 5.15
C TRP A 57 2.99 -18.62 6.20
N ARG A 58 2.26 -18.30 7.29
CA ARG A 58 2.17 -19.17 8.47
C ARG A 58 1.32 -20.43 8.23
N PRO A 59 0.00 -20.33 8.02
CA PRO A 59 -0.82 -21.50 7.72
C PRO A 59 -0.67 -21.99 6.27
N GLY A 60 -0.33 -21.09 5.32
CA GLY A 60 -0.24 -21.44 3.90
C GLY A 60 1.08 -22.06 3.43
N GLY A 61 2.10 -22.16 4.31
CA GLY A 61 3.43 -22.69 3.98
C GLY A 61 4.22 -21.88 2.95
N GLY A 62 3.73 -20.69 2.58
CA GLY A 62 4.36 -19.80 1.61
C GLY A 62 5.55 -19.03 2.20
N SER A 63 6.26 -18.29 1.36
CA SER A 63 7.45 -17.55 1.81
C SER A 63 7.11 -16.30 2.63
N ALA A 64 7.82 -16.10 3.74
CA ALA A 64 7.79 -14.89 4.57
C ALA A 64 8.16 -13.62 3.81
N ARG A 65 8.79 -13.75 2.63
CA ARG A 65 9.27 -12.63 1.80
C ARG A 65 8.16 -11.65 1.38
N PHE A 66 6.90 -12.05 1.45
CA PHE A 66 5.77 -11.17 1.14
C PHE A 66 5.25 -10.40 2.35
N ALA A 67 5.42 -10.94 3.57
CA ALA A 67 4.94 -10.30 4.79
C ALA A 67 5.79 -9.08 5.17
N TRP A 68 7.12 -9.19 5.04
CA TRP A 68 8.02 -8.08 5.40
C TRP A 68 7.77 -6.79 4.59
N PRO A 69 7.68 -6.84 3.24
CA PRO A 69 7.34 -5.63 2.47
C PRO A 69 5.93 -5.11 2.77
N ALA A 70 4.95 -5.99 3.03
CA ALA A 70 3.60 -5.54 3.40
C ALA A 70 3.59 -4.80 4.74
N ALA A 71 4.38 -5.27 5.72
CA ALA A 71 4.55 -4.60 7.00
C ALA A 71 5.26 -3.25 6.84
N ALA A 72 6.33 -3.20 6.06
CA ALA A 72 7.05 -1.97 5.76
C ALA A 72 6.15 -0.93 5.09
N LEU A 73 5.38 -1.34 4.07
CA LEU A 73 4.40 -0.46 3.41
C LEU A 73 3.38 0.10 4.41
N LEU A 74 2.81 -0.75 5.28
CA LEU A 74 1.85 -0.29 6.29
C LEU A 74 2.47 0.73 7.26
N LEU A 75 3.67 0.46 7.78
CA LEU A 75 4.36 1.36 8.70
C LEU A 75 4.69 2.71 8.05
N VAL A 76 5.17 2.68 6.81
CA VAL A 76 5.48 3.90 6.05
C VAL A 76 4.19 4.67 5.73
N THR A 77 3.06 4.00 5.43
CA THR A 77 1.76 4.64 5.24
C THR A 77 1.29 5.37 6.49
N VAL A 78 1.39 4.73 7.67
CA VAL A 78 1.03 5.37 8.95
C VAL A 78 1.96 6.56 9.25
N GLY A 79 3.26 6.42 9.00
CA GLY A 79 4.22 7.53 9.14
C GLY A 79 3.91 8.70 8.19
N ALA A 80 3.59 8.41 6.93
CA ALA A 80 3.18 9.43 5.97
C ALA A 80 1.89 10.11 6.42
N MET A 81 0.88 9.36 6.88
CA MET A 81 -0.35 9.94 7.42
C MET A 81 -0.08 10.89 8.59
N ALA A 82 0.76 10.49 9.55
CA ALA A 82 1.14 11.34 10.68
C ALA A 82 1.84 12.64 10.25
N LEU A 83 2.80 12.55 9.31
CA LEU A 83 3.49 13.72 8.77
C LEU A 83 2.54 14.64 7.98
N GLY A 84 1.58 14.06 7.25
CA GLY A 84 0.55 14.80 6.53
C GLY A 84 -0.34 15.61 7.48
N MET A 85 -0.80 14.99 8.57
CA MET A 85 -1.57 15.69 9.62
C MET A 85 -0.75 16.78 10.31
N ALA A 86 0.56 16.57 10.49
CA ALA A 86 1.47 17.56 11.06
C ALA A 86 1.88 18.67 10.08
N GLY A 87 1.45 18.62 8.81
CA GLY A 87 1.80 19.60 7.79
C GLY A 87 3.23 19.52 7.25
N VAL A 88 3.96 18.43 7.55
CA VAL A 88 5.38 18.25 7.14
C VAL A 88 5.46 17.68 5.73
N THR A 89 5.09 18.51 4.74
CA THR A 89 4.96 18.09 3.33
C THR A 89 6.27 17.67 2.69
N THR A 90 7.41 18.22 3.12
CA THR A 90 8.76 17.91 2.63
C THR A 90 9.15 16.44 2.81
N LEU A 91 8.61 15.76 3.82
CA LEU A 91 8.81 14.32 4.03
C LEU A 91 7.59 13.49 3.59
N HIS A 92 6.39 14.00 3.84
CA HIS A 92 5.15 13.31 3.47
C HIS A 92 5.07 13.01 1.97
N VAL A 93 5.39 13.98 1.11
CA VAL A 93 5.26 13.83 -0.35
C VAL A 93 6.26 12.79 -0.89
N PRO A 94 7.58 12.84 -0.59
CA PRO A 94 8.49 11.78 -1.00
C PRO A 94 8.11 10.39 -0.47
N MET A 95 7.59 10.29 0.75
CA MET A 95 7.11 9.02 1.29
C MET A 95 5.92 8.47 0.50
N GLY A 96 4.97 9.31 0.08
CA GLY A 96 3.87 8.91 -0.81
C GLY A 96 4.37 8.31 -2.12
N VAL A 97 5.38 8.91 -2.75
CA VAL A 97 6.02 8.39 -3.97
C VAL A 97 6.73 7.07 -3.70
N ALA A 98 7.50 6.99 -2.60
CA ALA A 98 8.20 5.76 -2.21
C ALA A 98 7.23 4.60 -1.92
N LEU A 99 6.09 4.88 -1.28
CA LEU A 99 5.02 3.91 -1.04
C LEU A 99 4.46 3.36 -2.36
N PHE A 100 4.18 4.23 -3.34
CA PHE A 100 3.69 3.77 -4.65
C PHE A 100 4.72 2.88 -5.36
N GLY A 101 5.99 3.30 -5.39
CA GLY A 101 7.08 2.49 -5.96
C GLY A 101 7.27 1.15 -5.25
N GLY A 102 7.24 1.16 -3.91
CA GLY A 102 7.30 -0.05 -3.09
C GLY A 102 6.10 -0.99 -3.31
N GLY A 103 4.90 -0.43 -3.48
CA GLY A 103 3.70 -1.17 -3.84
C GLY A 103 3.83 -1.87 -5.20
N LEU A 104 4.33 -1.17 -6.22
CA LEU A 104 4.61 -1.76 -7.53
C LEU A 104 5.66 -2.87 -7.45
N LEU A 105 6.74 -2.68 -6.69
CA LEU A 105 7.76 -3.71 -6.47
C LEU A 105 7.17 -4.95 -5.78
N GLN A 106 6.27 -4.75 -4.82
CA GLN A 106 5.61 -5.87 -4.17
C GLN A 106 4.63 -6.58 -5.10
N LEU A 107 3.90 -5.83 -5.92
CA LEU A 107 3.02 -6.38 -6.96
C LEU A 107 3.82 -7.26 -7.94
N THR A 108 4.96 -6.79 -8.44
CA THR A 108 5.79 -7.60 -9.36
C THR A 108 6.30 -8.87 -8.71
N ARG A 109 6.77 -8.81 -7.45
CA ARG A 109 7.19 -9.99 -6.67
C ARG A 109 6.08 -11.02 -6.51
N VAL A 110 4.88 -10.59 -6.14
CA VAL A 110 3.72 -11.47 -5.94
C VAL A 110 3.27 -12.08 -7.27
N MET A 111 3.22 -11.28 -8.34
CA MET A 111 2.80 -11.74 -9.66
C MET A 111 3.81 -12.71 -10.28
N ALA A 112 5.12 -12.49 -10.08
CA ALA A 112 6.16 -13.40 -10.53
C ALA A 112 6.07 -14.76 -9.80
N ALA A 113 5.88 -14.74 -8.48
CA ALA A 113 5.74 -15.96 -7.69
C ALA A 113 4.51 -16.79 -8.07
N ALA A 114 3.43 -16.15 -8.53
CA ALA A 114 2.24 -16.85 -8.98
C ALA A 114 2.40 -17.56 -10.34
N ARG A 115 3.45 -17.22 -11.12
CA ARG A 115 3.74 -17.81 -12.43
C ARG A 115 4.78 -18.92 -12.38
N ALA A 116 5.47 -19.11 -11.26
CA ALA A 116 6.47 -20.16 -11.12
C ALA A 116 5.81 -21.55 -11.18
N PRO A 117 6.36 -22.50 -11.97
CA PRO A 117 5.82 -23.85 -12.03
C PRO A 117 5.93 -24.53 -10.66
N ARG A 118 4.90 -25.31 -10.32
CA ARG A 118 4.89 -26.14 -9.11
C ARG A 118 5.71 -27.41 -9.43
N SER A 119 6.95 -27.45 -8.96
CA SER A 119 7.79 -28.66 -8.96
C SER A 119 7.31 -29.65 -7.91
#